data_AF-A0AAU4IYN7-F1
#
_entry.id   AF-A0AAU4IYN7-F1
#
_cell.length_a   1.000
_cell.length_b   1.000
_cell.length_c   1.000
_cell.angle_alpha   90.00
_cell.angle_beta   90.00
_cell.angle_gamma   90.00
#
_symmetry.space_group_name_H-M   'P 1'
#
loop_
_entity.id
_entity.type
_entity.pdbx_description
1 polymer ?
#
loop_
_entity_poly.entity_id
_entity_poly.type
_entity_poly.pdbx_seq_one_letter_code
_entity_poly.pdbx_strand_id
1 'polypeptide(L)'
;MTFSFEQPPDKLTWYHLGPLLDAEAGALKYNPDQYTVHGVSNNAVACCWAGLLVDADGGLVLTDLGRGMLADWKASPTGQQWLAGQADLGEEPDSPTVRSLPAPQPVPQRADQLGLFGAAS
;
A
#
# COMPACT_ATOMS: atom_id res chain seq x y z
N MET A 1 14.08 13.72 27.92
CA MET A 1 12.67 13.72 27.45
C MET A 1 12.19 12.29 27.50
N THR A 2 11.19 11.98 28.32
CA THR A 2 10.57 10.66 28.34
C THR A 2 9.41 10.70 27.37
N PHE A 3 9.54 10.05 26.22
CA PHE A 3 8.44 9.90 25.28
C PHE A 3 7.42 8.92 25.90
N SER A 4 6.20 9.38 26.13
CA SER A 4 5.09 8.50 26.48
C SER A 4 4.49 7.99 25.18
N PHE A 5 4.86 6.78 24.79
CA PHE A 5 4.20 6.07 23.69
C PHE A 5 2.79 5.66 24.13
N GLU A 6 1.86 5.63 23.17
CA GLU A 6 0.67 4.80 23.31
C GLU A 6 1.12 3.35 23.50
N GLN A 7 0.32 2.55 24.23
CA GLN A 7 0.65 1.13 24.38
C GLN A 7 0.77 0.50 22.99
N PRO A 8 1.83 -0.30 22.75
CA PRO A 8 1.96 -0.99 21.49
C PRO A 8 0.76 -1.91 21.26
N PRO A 9 0.34 -2.13 20.00
CA PRO A 9 -0.80 -2.97 19.71
C PRO A 9 -0.53 -4.43 20.10
N ASP A 10 -1.56 -5.16 20.51
CA ASP A 10 -1.44 -6.59 20.81
C ASP A 10 -1.07 -7.42 19.57
N LYS A 11 -1.42 -6.94 18.38
CA LYS A 11 -1.11 -7.56 17.09
C LYS A 11 -0.98 -6.55 15.97
N LEU A 12 -0.13 -6.86 14.99
CA LEU A 12 -0.06 -6.09 13.76
C LEU A 12 -1.30 -6.36 12.88
N THR A 13 -1.71 -5.32 12.15
CA THR A 13 -2.83 -5.34 11.22
C THR A 13 -2.42 -4.63 9.94
N TRP A 14 -3.24 -4.69 8.90
CA TRP A 14 -2.99 -3.97 7.63
C TRP A 14 -2.62 -2.49 7.84
N TYR A 15 -3.15 -1.87 8.90
CA TYR A 15 -2.87 -0.47 9.24
C TYR A 15 -1.39 -0.22 9.59
N HIS A 16 -0.74 -1.18 10.24
CA HIS A 16 0.65 -1.10 10.68
C HIS A 16 1.64 -1.63 9.62
N LEU A 17 1.23 -2.65 8.87
CA LEU A 17 2.15 -3.45 8.07
C LEU A 17 2.85 -2.66 6.95
N GLY A 18 2.13 -1.77 6.25
CA GLY A 18 2.72 -0.97 5.17
C GLY A 18 3.94 -0.16 5.63
N PRO A 19 3.78 0.77 6.59
CA PRO A 19 4.90 1.54 7.12
C PRO A 19 6.03 0.70 7.69
N LEU A 20 5.74 -0.41 8.38
CA LEU A 20 6.77 -1.26 8.97
C LEU A 20 7.59 -1.99 7.90
N LEU A 21 6.95 -2.48 6.83
CA LEU A 21 7.62 -3.11 5.69
C LEU A 21 8.44 -2.08 4.89
N ASP A 22 7.90 -0.88 4.66
CA ASP A 22 8.63 0.20 3.99
C ASP A 22 9.86 0.64 4.81
N ALA A 23 9.74 0.72 6.14
CA ALA A 23 10.84 1.05 7.04
C ALA A 23 11.92 -0.05 7.04
N GLU A 24 11.52 -1.31 7.06
CA GLU A 24 12.44 -2.45 6.97
C GLU A 24 13.21 -2.46 5.64
N ALA A 25 12.53 -2.12 4.54
CA ALA A 25 13.13 -1.98 3.21
C ALA A 25 13.95 -0.67 3.04
N GLY A 26 13.94 0.22 4.03
CA GLY A 26 14.59 1.54 3.96
C GLY A 26 13.91 2.54 3.02
N ALA A 27 12.69 2.25 2.57
CA ALA A 27 11.89 3.05 1.65
C ALA A 27 11.02 4.11 2.35
N LEU A 28 10.81 4.01 3.67
CA LEU A 28 10.00 4.97 4.43
C LEU A 28 10.74 6.30 4.65
N LYS A 29 10.68 7.17 3.64
CA LYS A 29 11.29 8.50 3.63
C LYS A 29 10.27 9.61 3.86
N TYR A 30 10.75 10.73 4.38
CA TYR A 30 9.95 11.94 4.45
C TYR A 30 9.65 12.47 3.05
N ASN A 31 8.36 12.65 2.76
CA ASN A 31 7.83 13.22 1.54
C ASN A 31 6.81 14.32 1.90
N PRO A 32 7.25 15.58 2.13
CA PRO A 32 6.35 16.68 2.48
C PRO A 32 5.44 17.11 1.33
N ASP A 33 5.81 16.81 0.07
CA ASP A 33 4.97 17.11 -1.10
C ASP A 33 3.71 16.24 -1.11
N GLN A 34 3.84 14.97 -0.71
CA GLN A 34 2.73 14.03 -0.60
C GLN A 34 2.00 14.12 0.73
N TYR A 35 2.73 14.34 1.83
CA TYR A 35 2.20 14.35 3.20
C TYR A 35 2.55 15.65 3.90
N THR A 36 1.75 16.68 3.68
CA THR A 36 2.07 18.07 4.05
C THR A 36 2.17 18.34 5.55
N VAL A 37 1.58 17.49 6.40
CA VAL A 37 1.56 17.71 7.85
C VAL A 37 2.75 17.04 8.54
N HIS A 38 2.93 15.75 8.32
CA HIS A 38 3.93 14.94 9.04
C HIS A 38 5.10 14.52 8.16
N GLY A 39 5.06 14.79 6.85
CA GLY A 39 6.02 14.27 5.87
C GLY A 39 5.89 12.77 5.63
N VAL A 40 4.98 12.06 6.31
CA VAL A 40 4.69 10.64 6.14
C VAL A 40 3.19 10.39 6.30
N SER A 41 2.72 9.19 5.96
CA SER A 41 1.33 8.80 6.14
C SER A 41 0.91 8.76 7.62
N ASN A 42 -0.39 8.97 7.89
CA ASN A 42 -0.93 8.88 9.26
C ASN A 42 -0.69 7.50 9.90
N ASN A 43 -0.65 6.43 9.09
CA ASN A 43 -0.34 5.09 9.55
C ASN A 43 1.10 5.00 10.11
N ALA A 44 2.05 5.66 9.45
CA ALA A 44 3.43 5.74 9.93
C ALA A 44 3.53 6.54 11.24
N VAL A 45 2.78 7.65 11.33
CA VAL A 45 2.68 8.44 12.58
C VAL A 45 2.10 7.62 13.72
N ALA A 46 1.03 6.86 13.47
CA ALA A 46 0.46 5.96 14.48
C ALA A 46 1.46 4.89 14.93
N CYS A 47 2.29 4.37 14.02
CA CYS A 47 3.37 3.47 14.37
C CYS A 47 4.46 4.15 15.24
N CYS A 48 4.72 5.45 15.04
CA CYS A 48 5.59 6.22 15.95
C CYS A 48 4.96 6.35 17.34
N TRP A 49 3.66 6.67 17.44
CA TRP A 49 2.97 6.76 18.73
C TRP A 49 2.93 5.42 19.47
N ALA A 50 2.80 4.31 18.76
CA ALA A 50 2.87 2.96 19.32
C ALA A 50 4.30 2.46 19.62
N GLY A 51 5.34 3.29 19.40
CA GLY A 51 6.74 2.93 19.65
C GLY A 51 7.33 1.91 18.68
N LEU A 52 6.72 1.70 17.51
CA LEU A 52 7.17 0.75 16.47
C LEU A 52 8.14 1.38 15.47
N LEU A 53 8.00 2.69 15.25
CA LEU A 53 8.89 3.49 14.41
C LEU A 53 9.51 4.65 15.20
N VAL A 54 10.65 5.13 14.74
CA VAL A 54 11.32 6.31 15.29
C VAL A 54 11.95 7.13 14.18
N ASP A 55 12.08 8.43 14.44
CA ASP A 55 12.80 9.38 13.61
C ASP A 55 14.26 8.99 13.38
N ALA A 56 14.69 9.07 12.13
CA ALA A 56 16.07 8.98 11.70
C ALA A 56 16.36 9.99 10.57
N ASP A 57 17.62 10.05 10.14
CA ASP A 57 18.00 10.98 9.08
C ASP A 57 17.30 10.61 7.75
N GLY A 58 16.45 11.51 7.28
CA GLY A 58 15.70 11.39 6.03
C GLY A 58 14.44 10.52 6.06
N GLY A 59 14.02 9.98 7.21
CA GLY A 59 12.80 9.16 7.29
C GLY A 59 12.59 8.45 8.62
N LEU A 60 11.69 7.48 8.62
CA LEU A 60 11.37 6.69 9.79
C LEU A 60 12.00 5.30 9.68
N VAL A 61 12.49 4.77 10.81
CA VAL A 61 13.11 3.44 10.91
C VAL A 61 12.46 2.62 12.01
N LEU A 62 12.59 1.29 11.91
CA LEU A 62 12.10 0.37 12.93
C LEU A 62 12.82 0.55 14.27
N THR A 63 12.05 0.59 15.34
CA THR A 63 12.56 0.33 16.69
C THR A 63 12.82 -1.17 16.89
N ASP A 64 13.48 -1.55 17.98
CA ASP A 64 13.64 -2.97 18.33
C ASP A 64 12.29 -3.67 18.54
N LEU A 65 11.32 -2.96 19.15
CA LEU A 65 9.96 -3.46 19.31
C LEU A 65 9.26 -3.66 17.97
N GLY A 66 9.29 -2.65 17.09
CA GLY A 66 8.71 -2.75 15.76
C GLY A 66 9.32 -3.89 14.94
N ARG A 67 10.65 -4.07 15.03
CA ARG A 67 11.38 -5.16 14.38
C ARG A 67 10.94 -6.53 14.92
N GLY A 68 10.83 -6.68 16.23
CA GLY A 68 10.37 -7.92 16.86
C GLY A 68 8.95 -8.29 16.43
N MET A 69 8.02 -7.35 16.54
CA MET A 69 6.62 -7.57 16.14
C MET A 69 6.46 -7.86 14.66
N LEU A 70 7.22 -7.19 13.79
CA LEU A 70 7.21 -7.46 12.36
C LEU A 70 7.76 -8.86 12.06
N ALA A 71 8.86 -9.26 12.70
CA ALA A 71 9.43 -10.60 12.55
C ALA A 71 8.44 -11.69 13.01
N ASP A 72 7.77 -11.51 14.15
CA ASP A 72 6.76 -12.43 14.66
C ASP A 72 5.57 -12.54 13.71
N TRP A 73 5.09 -11.41 13.17
CA TRP A 73 4.04 -11.42 12.16
C TRP A 73 4.49 -12.16 10.89
N LYS A 74 5.69 -11.90 10.38
CA LYS A 74 6.24 -12.59 9.21
C LYS A 74 6.34 -14.09 9.43
N ALA A 75 6.68 -14.54 10.64
CA ALA A 75 6.75 -15.95 10.99
C ALA A 75 5.36 -16.61 11.19
N SER A 76 4.31 -15.82 11.42
CA SER A 76 2.94 -16.34 11.59
C SER A 76 2.39 -16.95 10.29
N PRO A 77 1.42 -17.89 10.37
CA PRO A 77 0.76 -18.44 9.16
C PRO A 77 0.17 -17.38 8.25
N THR A 78 -0.40 -16.32 8.83
CA THR A 78 -0.98 -15.20 8.07
C THR A 78 0.09 -14.39 7.35
N GLY A 79 1.22 -14.11 8.01
CA GLY A 79 2.34 -13.41 7.38
C GLY A 79 2.96 -14.24 6.25
N GLN A 80 3.18 -15.54 6.47
CA GLN A 80 3.70 -16.44 5.46
C GLN A 80 2.78 -16.53 4.23
N GLN A 81 1.46 -16.66 4.43
CA GLN A 81 0.49 -16.67 3.34
C GLN A 81 0.48 -15.36 2.55
N TRP A 82 0.54 -14.22 3.24
CA TRP A 82 0.57 -12.92 2.59
C TRP A 82 1.87 -12.71 1.79
N LEU A 83 3.02 -13.07 2.37
CA LEU A 83 4.32 -12.98 1.70
C LEU A 83 4.41 -13.89 0.48
N ALA A 84 3.87 -15.11 0.55
CA ALA A 84 3.78 -16.01 -0.60
C ALA A 84 2.95 -15.39 -1.74
N GLY A 85 1.78 -14.80 -1.42
CA GLY A 85 0.96 -14.12 -2.42
C GLY A 85 1.64 -12.91 -3.08
N GLN A 86 2.53 -12.22 -2.37
CA GLN A 86 3.33 -11.12 -2.94
C GLN A 86 4.48 -11.63 -3.81
N ALA A 87 5.08 -12.78 -3.48
CA ALA A 87 6.10 -13.41 -4.31
C ALA A 87 5.50 -13.89 -5.65
N ASP A 88 4.31 -14.49 -5.60
CA ASP A 88 3.59 -14.95 -6.80
C ASP A 88 3.23 -13.79 -7.75
N LEU A 89 3.00 -12.58 -7.23
CA LEU A 89 2.77 -11.37 -8.04
C LEU A 89 4.06 -10.80 -8.65
N GLY A 90 5.23 -11.21 -8.17
CA GLY A 90 6.54 -10.83 -8.70
C GLY A 90 7.07 -11.75 -9.80
N GLU A 91 6.48 -12.94 -9.96
CA GLU A 91 6.72 -13.84 -11.10
C GLU A 91 5.72 -13.51 -12.22
N GLU A 92 6.03 -12.47 -13.00
CA GLU A 92 5.53 -12.43 -14.39
C GLU A 92 6.12 -13.64 -15.11
N PRO A 93 5.30 -14.61 -15.58
CA PRO A 93 5.80 -15.67 -16.42
C PRO A 93 6.39 -15.05 -17.69
N ASP A 94 7.63 -15.44 -17.97
CA ASP A 94 8.36 -15.14 -19.20
C ASP A 94 7.42 -15.13 -20.42
N SER A 95 7.47 -14.03 -21.16
CA SER A 95 6.54 -13.70 -22.25
C SER A 95 6.31 -14.86 -23.22
N PRO A 96 5.08 -15.41 -23.36
CA PRO A 96 4.76 -16.18 -24.54
C PRO A 96 4.39 -15.22 -25.66
N THR A 97 5.37 -14.93 -26.53
CA THR A 97 5.24 -14.67 -27.98
C THR A 97 3.91 -14.05 -28.42
N VAL A 98 3.94 -12.77 -28.78
CA VAL A 98 2.87 -12.07 -29.51
C VAL A 98 2.46 -12.89 -30.75
N ARG A 99 1.33 -13.59 -30.67
CA ARG A 99 0.58 -13.99 -31.87
C ARG A 99 -0.21 -12.77 -32.32
N SER A 100 0.17 -12.21 -33.46
CA SER A 100 -0.54 -11.13 -34.13
C SER A 100 -2.04 -11.43 -34.22
N LEU A 101 -2.86 -10.64 -33.54
CA LEU A 101 -4.29 -10.58 -33.76
C LEU A 101 -4.57 -9.64 -34.95
N PRO A 102 -5.48 -10.00 -35.87
CA PRO A 102 -5.84 -9.11 -36.98
C PRO A 102 -6.66 -7.92 -36.49
N ALA A 103 -6.48 -6.77 -37.14
CA ALA A 103 -7.03 -5.47 -36.78
C ALA A 103 -8.57 -5.45 -36.65
N PRO A 104 -9.14 -4.61 -35.75
CA PRO A 104 -10.58 -4.49 -35.57
C PRO A 104 -11.24 -3.79 -36.78
N GLN A 105 -12.35 -4.35 -37.25
CA GLN A 105 -13.19 -3.77 -38.30
C GLN A 105 -14.14 -2.69 -37.73
N PRO A 106 -14.56 -1.69 -38.54
CA PRO A 106 -15.41 -0.61 -38.06
C PRO A 106 -16.86 -1.07 -37.83
N VAL A 107 -17.43 -0.66 -36.70
CA VAL A 107 -18.81 -0.95 -36.27
C VAL A 107 -19.79 0.01 -36.97
N PRO A 108 -20.95 -0.44 -37.51
CA PRO A 108 -21.95 0.47 -38.07
C PRO A 108 -22.71 1.23 -36.97
N GLN A 109 -22.73 2.56 -37.03
CA GLN A 109 -23.54 3.42 -36.16
C GLN A 109 -25.03 3.21 -36.44
N ARG A 110 -25.76 2.67 -35.46
CA ARG A 110 -27.22 2.67 -35.45
C ARG A 110 -27.71 4.07 -35.07
N ALA A 111 -28.10 4.86 -36.07
CA ALA A 111 -28.88 6.06 -35.87
C ALA A 111 -30.34 5.64 -35.67
N ASP A 112 -30.78 5.49 -34.43
CA ASP A 112 -32.18 5.68 -34.09
C ASP A 112 -32.35 5.78 -32.57
N GLN A 113 -33.27 6.67 -32.18
CA GLN A 113 -33.72 6.97 -30.82
C GLN A 113 -32.86 7.94 -30.02
N LEU A 114 -33.25 9.22 -30.06
CA LEU A 114 -33.49 10.05 -28.87
C LEU A 114 -34.05 11.41 -29.33
N GLY A 115 -35.37 11.56 -29.26
CA GLY A 115 -36.04 12.82 -29.57
C GLY A 115 -37.51 12.75 -29.17
N LEU A 116 -37.80 12.63 -27.88
CA LEU A 116 -39.19 12.70 -27.41
C LEU A 116 -39.32 13.19 -25.97
N PHE A 117 -38.87 14.42 -25.66
CA PHE A 117 -39.34 15.18 -24.49
C PHE A 117 -39.27 16.71 -24.72
N GLY A 118 -40.43 17.39 -24.58
CA GLY A 118 -40.62 18.86 -24.57
C GLY A 118 -41.32 19.39 -25.84
N ALA A 119 -42.45 20.10 -25.84
CA ALA A 119 -43.09 20.91 -24.81
C ALA A 119 -44.63 20.95 -24.97
N ALA A 120 -45.30 21.23 -23.85
CA ALA A 120 -46.73 21.49 -23.73
C ALA A 120 -47.10 22.90 -24.26
N SER A 121 -48.35 23.02 -24.72
CA SER A 121 -49.16 24.24 -24.70
C SER A 121 -50.50 23.91 -24.07
#